data_AF-A0A7Y6CG29-F1
#
_entry.id   AF-A0A7Y6CG29-F1
#
_cell.length_a   1.000
_cell.length_b   1.000
_cell.length_c   1.000
_cell.angle_alpha   90.00
_cell.angle_beta   90.00
_cell.angle_gamma   90.00
#
_symmetry.space_group_name_H-M   'P 1'
#
loop_
_entity.id
_entity.type
_entity.pdbx_description
1 polymer ?
#
loop_
_entity_poly.entity_id
_entity_poly.type
_entity_poly.pdbx_seq_one_letter_code
_entity_poly.pdbx_strand_id
1 'polypeptide(L)'
;MDDRARSELQHLSALDAELSERAAGLRGVDEEVAAIRTRGEVLDAFLAAYPDERARRASELQSADEDLADRRRELDEAERAAARAEDDEAREHAERARTRAVDHVAVAQARVDRARAAVSELEREAAAAPAELTELFERASRVAGVPPPQDARSIVSWASHAHAELFVALG
;
A
#
# COMPACT_ATOMS: atom_id res chain seq x y z
N MET A 1 20.29 -38.79 -48.90
CA MET A 1 19.30 -37.85 -48.34
C MET A 1 18.65 -37.16 -49.51
N ASP A 2 17.33 -37.25 -49.59
CA ASP A 2 16.51 -36.70 -50.69
C ASP A 2 16.32 -35.19 -50.49
N ASP A 3 16.43 -34.38 -51.55
CA ASP A 3 16.33 -32.90 -51.45
C ASP A 3 14.96 -32.45 -50.91
N ARG A 4 13.93 -33.26 -51.14
CA ARG A 4 12.60 -33.11 -50.57
C ARG A 4 12.61 -33.15 -49.03
N ALA A 5 13.32 -34.13 -48.45
CA ALA A 5 13.42 -34.26 -46.99
C ALA A 5 14.17 -33.07 -46.36
N ARG A 6 15.17 -32.52 -47.07
CA ARG A 6 15.88 -31.32 -46.60
C ARG A 6 14.98 -30.08 -46.63
N SER A 7 14.20 -29.90 -47.70
CA SER A 7 13.25 -28.79 -47.81
C SER A 7 12.15 -28.86 -46.75
N GLU A 8 11.66 -30.06 -46.45
CA GLU A 8 10.63 -30.28 -45.42
C GLU A 8 11.15 -29.97 -44.01
N LEU A 9 12.38 -30.40 -43.69
CA LEU A 9 13.03 -30.05 -42.42
C LEU A 9 13.27 -28.54 -42.27
N GLN A 10 13.67 -27.85 -43.34
CA GLN A 10 13.83 -26.39 -43.32
C GLN A 10 12.50 -25.66 -43.11
N HIS A 11 11.42 -26.13 -43.76
CA HIS A 11 10.09 -25.58 -43.56
C HIS A 11 9.59 -25.79 -42.13
N LEU A 12 9.73 -27.00 -41.58
CA LEU A 12 9.35 -27.30 -40.19
C LEU A 12 10.15 -26.47 -39.19
N SER A 13 11.45 -26.28 -39.42
CA SER A 13 12.30 -25.44 -38.56
C SER A 13 11.88 -23.98 -38.60
N ALA A 14 11.47 -23.45 -39.76
CA ALA A 14 10.99 -22.08 -39.88
C ALA A 14 9.64 -21.90 -39.15
N LEU A 15 8.74 -22.87 -39.28
CA LEU A 15 7.46 -22.88 -38.59
C LEU A 15 7.64 -22.96 -37.07
N ASP A 16 8.54 -23.80 -36.58
CA ASP A 16 8.84 -23.93 -35.15
C ASP A 16 9.40 -22.63 -34.56
N ALA A 17 10.24 -21.92 -35.32
CA ALA A 17 10.74 -20.60 -34.93
C ALA A 17 9.62 -19.55 -34.84
N GLU A 18 8.72 -19.52 -35.83
CA GLU A 18 7.55 -18.62 -35.83
C GLU A 18 6.61 -18.90 -34.66
N LEU A 19 6.30 -20.18 -34.40
CA LEU A 19 5.47 -20.58 -33.27
C LEU A 19 6.13 -20.24 -31.93
N SER A 20 7.45 -20.42 -31.82
CA SER A 20 8.22 -20.07 -30.62
C SER A 20 8.19 -18.56 -30.34
N GLU A 21 8.34 -17.74 -31.38
CA GLU A 21 8.24 -16.27 -31.27
C GLU A 21 6.83 -15.84 -30.84
N ARG A 22 5.79 -16.43 -31.45
CA ARG A 22 4.41 -16.17 -31.07
C ARG A 22 4.11 -16.58 -29.64
N ALA A 23 4.59 -17.74 -29.21
CA ALA A 23 4.44 -18.20 -27.83
C ALA A 23 5.17 -17.28 -26.83
N ALA A 24 6.35 -16.75 -27.21
CA ALA A 24 7.05 -15.76 -26.39
C ALA A 24 6.25 -14.45 -26.28
N GLY A 25 5.66 -13.98 -27.37
CA GLY A 25 4.77 -12.81 -27.37
C GLY A 25 3.56 -12.99 -26.46
N LEU A 26 2.88 -14.15 -26.55
CA LEU A 26 1.73 -14.46 -25.69
C LEU A 26 2.10 -14.56 -24.21
N ARG A 27 3.27 -15.12 -23.87
CA ARG A 27 3.78 -15.12 -22.49
C ARG A 27 4.05 -13.71 -21.98
N GLY A 28 4.61 -12.82 -22.81
CA GLY A 28 4.81 -11.42 -22.43
C GLY A 28 3.50 -10.68 -22.15
N VAL A 29 2.46 -10.95 -22.94
CA VAL A 29 1.10 -10.41 -22.68
C VAL A 29 0.53 -10.97 -21.37
N ASP A 30 0.71 -12.26 -21.11
CA ASP A 30 0.25 -12.90 -19.88
C ASP A 30 0.92 -12.30 -18.63
N GLU A 31 2.23 -12.06 -18.69
CA GLU A 31 2.99 -11.39 -17.64
C GLU A 31 2.49 -9.97 -17.38
N GLU A 32 2.15 -9.21 -18.43
CA GLU A 32 1.59 -7.87 -18.30
C GLU A 32 0.20 -7.90 -17.64
N VAL A 33 -0.67 -8.80 -18.09
CA VAL A 33 -2.01 -9.03 -17.50
C VAL A 33 -1.89 -9.40 -16.02
N ALA A 34 -0.97 -10.31 -15.68
CA ALA A 34 -0.73 -10.71 -14.30
C ALA A 34 -0.25 -9.53 -13.43
N ALA A 35 0.66 -8.70 -13.94
CA ALA A 35 1.14 -7.53 -13.22
C ALA A 35 0.02 -6.50 -12.95
N ILE A 36 -0.83 -6.26 -13.94
CA ILE A 36 -2.01 -5.37 -13.80
C ILE A 36 -2.97 -5.95 -12.76
N ARG A 37 -3.24 -7.26 -12.82
CA ARG A 37 -4.11 -7.95 -11.87
C ARG A 37 -3.61 -7.79 -10.44
N THR A 38 -2.35 -8.14 -10.18
CA THR A 38 -1.77 -8.06 -8.84
C THR A 38 -1.86 -6.66 -8.28
N ARG A 39 -1.60 -5.63 -9.10
CA ARG A 39 -1.71 -4.26 -8.62
C ARG A 39 -3.17 -3.83 -8.36
N GLY A 40 -4.10 -4.24 -9.22
CA GLY A 40 -5.53 -4.04 -9.02
C GLY A 40 -6.03 -4.68 -7.72
N GLU A 41 -5.63 -5.93 -7.44
CA GLU A 41 -5.98 -6.64 -6.19
C GLU A 41 -5.45 -5.91 -4.94
N VAL A 42 -4.25 -5.35 -5.00
CA VAL A 42 -3.70 -4.54 -3.89
C VAL A 42 -4.52 -3.27 -3.65
N LEU A 43 -4.92 -2.56 -4.71
CA LEU A 43 -5.74 -1.36 -4.59
C LEU A 43 -7.14 -1.67 -4.10
N ASP A 44 -7.77 -2.73 -4.60
CA ASP A 44 -9.08 -3.18 -4.13
C ASP A 44 -9.04 -3.55 -2.64
N ALA A 45 -8.02 -4.31 -2.22
CA ALA A 45 -7.83 -4.67 -0.81
C ALA A 45 -7.61 -3.43 0.07
N PHE A 46 -6.78 -2.47 -0.39
CA PHE A 46 -6.55 -1.21 0.31
C PHE A 46 -7.85 -0.40 0.46
N LEU A 47 -8.60 -0.20 -0.63
CA LEU A 47 -9.84 0.57 -0.62
C LEU A 47 -10.93 -0.10 0.21
N ALA A 48 -10.99 -1.43 0.21
CA ALA A 48 -11.91 -2.19 1.05
C ALA A 48 -11.59 -2.03 2.55
N ALA A 49 -10.30 -2.03 2.92
CA ALA A 49 -9.85 -1.86 4.30
C ALA A 49 -9.86 -0.39 4.78
N TYR A 50 -9.88 0.57 3.86
CA TYR A 50 -9.70 1.99 4.14
C TYR A 50 -10.64 2.57 5.21
N PRO A 51 -11.97 2.31 5.21
CA PRO A 51 -12.87 2.88 6.22
C PRO A 51 -12.51 2.45 7.65
N ASP A 52 -12.20 1.16 7.83
CA ASP A 52 -11.85 0.59 9.13
C ASP A 52 -10.48 1.08 9.60
N GLU A 53 -9.51 1.10 8.70
CA GLU A 53 -8.17 1.62 9.00
C GLU A 53 -8.23 3.11 9.36
N ARG A 54 -9.01 3.91 8.63
CA ARG A 54 -9.22 5.32 8.94
C ARG A 54 -9.86 5.53 10.31
N ALA A 55 -10.89 4.74 10.65
CA ALA A 55 -11.52 4.80 11.96
C ALA A 55 -10.54 4.42 13.08
N ARG A 56 -9.74 3.38 12.87
CA ARG A 56 -8.68 2.95 13.80
C ARG A 56 -7.65 4.05 14.03
N ARG A 57 -7.13 4.68 12.97
CA ARG A 57 -6.14 5.76 13.08
C ARG A 57 -6.71 7.01 13.74
N ALA A 58 -7.96 7.34 13.45
CA ALA A 58 -8.65 8.46 14.12
C ALA A 58 -8.77 8.20 15.64
N SER A 59 -9.14 6.98 16.04
CA SER A 59 -9.19 6.60 17.45
C SER A 59 -7.80 6.61 18.10
N GLU A 60 -6.75 6.12 17.42
CA GLU A 60 -5.37 6.15 17.92
C GLU A 60 -4.88 7.59 18.15
N LEU A 61 -5.19 8.50 17.23
CA LEU A 61 -4.86 9.92 17.36
C LEU A 61 -5.61 10.55 18.53
N GLN A 62 -6.92 10.31 18.64
CA GLN A 62 -7.72 10.82 19.76
C GLN A 62 -7.15 10.36 21.11
N SER A 63 -6.87 9.06 21.27
CA SER A 63 -6.29 8.54 22.52
C SER A 63 -4.91 9.11 22.81
N ALA A 64 -4.11 9.42 21.78
CA ALA A 64 -2.81 10.07 21.97
C ALA A 64 -2.96 11.53 22.41
N ASP A 65 -3.92 12.28 21.85
CA ASP A 65 -4.21 13.65 22.25
C ASP A 65 -4.77 13.71 23.69
N GLU A 66 -5.61 12.74 24.07
CA GLU A 66 -6.11 12.59 25.45
C GLU A 66 -4.97 12.30 26.44
N ASP A 67 -4.09 11.33 26.16
CA ASP A 67 -2.92 11.04 27.02
C ASP A 67 -1.99 12.25 27.13
N LEU A 68 -1.74 12.98 26.03
CA LEU A 68 -0.96 14.22 26.08
C LEU A 68 -1.63 15.29 26.95
N ALA A 69 -2.95 15.44 26.87
CA ALA A 69 -3.67 16.36 27.74
C ALA A 69 -3.55 15.97 29.21
N ASP A 70 -3.57 14.67 29.51
CA ASP A 70 -3.39 14.13 30.87
C ASP A 70 -1.97 14.41 31.39
N ARG A 71 -0.93 14.14 30.59
CA ARG A 71 0.47 14.42 30.97
C ARG A 71 0.75 15.90 31.19
N ARG A 72 0.10 16.79 30.43
CA ARG A 72 0.21 18.23 30.65
C ARG A 72 -0.39 18.64 31.99
N ARG A 73 -1.54 18.06 32.38
CA ARG A 73 -2.12 18.31 33.71
C ARG A 73 -1.23 17.78 34.84
N GLU A 74 -0.62 16.60 34.66
CA GLU A 74 0.37 16.06 35.60
C GLU A 74 1.59 16.99 35.76
N LEU A 75 2.08 17.56 34.66
CA LEU A 75 3.17 18.55 34.69
C LEU A 75 2.75 19.82 35.45
N ASP A 76 1.58 20.38 35.16
CA ASP A 76 1.06 21.56 35.85
C ASP A 76 0.88 21.31 37.37
N GLU A 77 0.53 20.09 37.77
CA GLU A 77 0.47 19.67 39.17
C GLU A 77 1.86 19.58 39.81
N ALA A 78 2.82 18.96 39.12
CA ALA A 78 4.20 18.85 39.59
C ALA A 78 4.87 20.22 39.74
N GLU A 79 4.63 21.15 38.81
CA GLU A 79 5.13 22.52 38.90
C GLU A 79 4.53 23.29 40.08
N ARG A 80 3.21 23.13 40.32
CA ARG A 80 2.56 23.71 41.51
C ARG A 80 3.09 23.13 42.81
N ALA A 81 3.39 21.84 42.85
CA ALA A 81 4.00 21.18 44.01
C ALA A 81 5.42 21.71 44.27
N ALA A 82 6.23 21.84 43.22
CA ALA A 82 7.58 22.40 43.31
C ALA A 82 7.58 23.85 43.81
N ALA A 83 6.62 24.67 43.35
CA ALA A 83 6.47 26.05 43.80
C ALA A 83 6.07 26.20 45.27
N ARG A 84 5.46 25.16 45.87
CA ARG A 84 4.98 25.15 47.26
C ARG A 84 5.92 24.43 48.23
N ALA A 85 7.03 23.85 47.74
CA ALA A 85 7.95 23.08 48.58
C ALA A 85 8.79 24.00 49.47
N GLU A 86 8.61 23.87 50.79
CA GLU A 86 9.20 24.77 51.78
C GLU A 86 10.56 24.30 52.30
N ASP A 87 10.76 22.98 52.43
CA ASP A 87 12.01 22.37 52.86
C ASP A 87 12.78 21.71 51.71
N ASP A 88 14.05 21.41 51.96
CA ASP A 88 14.97 20.93 50.93
C ASP A 88 14.64 19.51 50.43
N GLU A 89 14.11 18.64 51.29
CA GLU A 89 13.69 17.28 50.91
C GLU A 89 12.45 17.33 50.01
N ALA A 90 11.46 18.16 50.37
CA ALA A 90 10.27 18.43 49.58
C ALA A 90 10.62 19.05 48.22
N ARG A 91 11.58 19.99 48.17
CA ARG A 91 12.06 20.60 46.92
C ARG A 91 12.71 19.56 46.01
N GLU A 92 13.61 18.74 46.55
CA GLU A 92 14.28 17.70 45.77
C GLU A 92 13.27 16.66 45.25
N HIS A 93 12.29 16.27 46.07
CA HIS A 93 11.21 15.39 45.63
C HIS A 93 10.37 16.00 44.50
N ALA A 94 9.96 17.27 44.66
CA ALA A 94 9.13 17.95 43.69
C ALA A 94 9.86 18.21 42.35
N GLU A 95 11.14 18.54 42.38
CA GLU A 95 11.93 18.74 41.16
C GLU A 95 12.12 17.42 40.39
N ARG A 96 12.33 16.30 41.10
CA ARG A 96 12.32 14.96 40.47
C ARG A 96 10.97 14.62 39.85
N ALA A 97 9.87 14.95 40.53
CA ALA A 97 8.52 14.74 39.99
C ALA A 97 8.29 15.57 38.72
N ARG A 98 8.67 16.86 38.74
CA ARG A 98 8.61 17.76 37.60
C ARG A 98 9.43 17.25 36.42
N THR A 99 10.67 16.83 36.65
CA THR A 99 11.54 16.28 35.60
C THR A 99 10.88 15.07 34.92
N ARG A 100 10.34 14.12 35.69
CA ARG A 100 9.60 12.98 35.13
C ARG A 100 8.34 13.39 34.36
N ALA A 101 7.61 14.38 34.84
CA ALA A 101 6.42 14.88 34.14
C ALA A 101 6.77 15.53 32.80
N VAL A 102 7.89 16.27 32.72
CA VAL A 102 8.43 16.81 31.46
C VAL A 102 8.75 15.67 30.49
N ASP A 103 9.42 14.61 30.96
CA ASP A 103 9.73 13.44 30.13
C ASP A 103 8.46 12.75 29.62
N HIS A 104 7.45 12.59 30.48
CA HIS A 104 6.16 12.01 30.09
C HIS A 104 5.45 12.84 29.02
N VAL A 105 5.45 14.17 29.15
CA VAL A 105 4.88 15.07 28.13
C VAL A 105 5.62 14.92 26.81
N ALA A 106 6.96 14.85 26.82
CA ALA A 106 7.75 14.65 25.61
C ALA A 106 7.43 13.33 24.91
N VAL A 107 7.29 12.23 25.66
CA VAL A 107 6.91 10.92 25.12
C VAL A 107 5.49 10.93 24.53
N ALA A 108 4.52 11.54 25.24
CA ALA A 108 3.15 11.65 24.78
C ALA A 108 3.03 12.53 23.52
N GLN A 109 3.79 13.64 23.45
CA GLN A 109 3.84 14.49 22.26
C GLN A 109 4.40 13.71 21.06
N ALA A 110 5.50 12.96 21.24
CA ALA A 110 6.05 12.13 20.18
C ALA A 110 5.05 11.04 19.69
N ARG A 111 4.18 10.55 20.58
CA ARG A 111 3.11 9.61 20.21
C ARG A 111 2.05 10.30 19.34
N VAL A 112 1.62 11.50 19.71
CA VAL A 112 0.69 12.32 18.91
C VAL A 112 1.27 12.59 17.52
N ASP A 113 2.53 12.99 17.45
CA ASP A 113 3.19 13.30 16.17
C ASP A 113 3.24 12.08 15.24
N ARG A 114 3.55 10.90 15.79
CA ARG A 114 3.50 9.63 15.03
C ARG A 114 2.09 9.29 14.56
N ALA A 115 1.08 9.45 15.42
CA ALA A 115 -0.32 9.18 15.05
C ALA A 115 -0.79 10.12 13.93
N ARG A 116 -0.44 11.41 13.99
CA ARG A 116 -0.74 12.39 12.94
C ARG A 116 -0.05 12.06 11.62
N ALA A 117 1.21 11.63 11.67
CA ALA A 117 1.95 11.20 10.49
C ALA A 117 1.26 9.98 9.83
N ALA A 118 0.86 8.98 10.62
CA ALA A 118 0.17 7.80 10.12
C ALA A 118 -1.19 8.12 9.47
N VAL A 119 -1.99 9.01 10.07
CA VAL A 119 -3.24 9.50 9.46
C VAL A 119 -2.95 10.20 8.12
N SER A 120 -1.93 11.06 8.09
CA SER A 120 -1.56 11.81 6.88
C SER A 120 -1.04 10.91 5.76
N GLU A 121 -0.31 9.85 6.11
CA GLU A 121 0.15 8.83 5.16
C GLU A 121 -1.02 8.07 4.55
N LEU A 122 -1.95 7.58 5.37
CA LEU A 122 -3.15 6.88 4.91
C LEU A 122 -4.00 7.74 3.97
N GLU A 123 -4.23 9.01 4.31
CA GLU A 123 -5.01 9.94 3.47
C GLU A 123 -4.29 10.27 2.16
N ARG A 124 -2.94 10.32 2.14
CA ARG A 124 -2.17 10.49 0.90
C ARG A 124 -2.28 9.27 -0.01
N GLU A 125 -2.16 8.07 0.53
CA GLU A 125 -2.32 6.82 -0.23
C GLU A 125 -3.75 6.73 -0.80
N ALA A 126 -4.76 7.04 0.00
CA ALA A 126 -6.14 7.06 -0.45
C ALA A 126 -6.42 8.11 -1.53
N ALA A 127 -5.78 9.28 -1.44
CA ALA A 127 -5.89 10.32 -2.47
C ALA A 127 -5.20 9.92 -3.80
N ALA A 128 -4.16 9.08 -3.75
CA ALA A 128 -3.45 8.60 -4.94
C ALA A 128 -4.17 7.44 -5.65
N ALA A 129 -4.93 6.61 -4.91
CA ALA A 129 -5.56 5.40 -5.43
C ALA A 129 -6.45 5.62 -6.68
N PRO A 130 -7.26 6.69 -6.82
CA PRO A 130 -8.07 6.90 -8.03
C PRO A 130 -7.25 7.16 -9.29
N ALA A 131 -6.15 7.91 -9.17
CA ALA A 131 -5.26 8.18 -10.29
C ALA A 131 -4.57 6.89 -10.73
N GLU A 132 -4.11 6.10 -9.77
CA GLU A 132 -3.48 4.82 -10.05
C GLU A 132 -4.44 3.79 -10.70
N LEU A 133 -5.69 3.72 -10.24
CA LEU A 133 -6.71 2.89 -10.88
C LEU A 133 -6.95 3.29 -12.35
N THR A 134 -6.87 4.58 -12.64
CA THR A 134 -6.99 5.10 -14.01
C THR A 134 -5.78 4.71 -14.85
N GLU A 135 -4.57 4.84 -14.32
CA GLU A 135 -3.35 4.39 -15.01
C GLU A 135 -3.38 2.88 -15.31
N LEU A 136 -3.85 2.06 -14.37
CA LEU A 136 -4.02 0.62 -14.59
C LEU A 136 -5.06 0.34 -15.67
N PHE A 137 -6.19 1.04 -15.67
CA PHE A 137 -7.22 0.92 -16.69
C PHE A 137 -6.68 1.27 -18.08
N GLU A 138 -5.92 2.36 -18.20
CA GLU A 138 -5.32 2.76 -19.46
C GLU A 138 -4.25 1.80 -19.95
N ARG A 139 -3.48 1.20 -19.04
CA ARG A 139 -2.50 0.15 -19.37
C ARG A 139 -3.22 -1.11 -19.87
N ALA A 140 -4.23 -1.58 -19.12
CA ALA A 140 -5.05 -2.72 -19.50
C ALA A 140 -5.71 -2.54 -20.88
N SER A 141 -6.18 -1.32 -21.18
CA SER A 141 -6.80 -1.00 -22.47
C SER A 141 -5.83 -1.02 -23.66
N ARG A 142 -4.52 -1.02 -23.40
CA ARG A 142 -3.46 -1.04 -24.42
C ARG A 142 -2.83 -2.43 -24.63
N VAL A 143 -3.23 -3.43 -23.82
CA VAL A 143 -2.71 -4.79 -23.93
C VAL A 143 -3.15 -5.41 -25.27
N ALA A 144 -2.17 -5.81 -26.08
CA ALA A 144 -2.43 -6.30 -27.43
C ALA A 144 -3.10 -7.69 -27.42
N GLY A 145 -4.10 -7.88 -28.29
CA GLY A 145 -4.76 -9.18 -28.46
C GLY A 145 -5.76 -9.55 -27.36
N VAL A 146 -5.98 -8.67 -26.38
CA VAL A 146 -6.95 -8.85 -25.30
C VAL A 146 -8.01 -7.73 -25.40
N PRO A 147 -9.32 -8.04 -25.34
CA PRO A 147 -10.35 -7.01 -25.27
C PRO A 147 -10.15 -6.10 -24.05
N PRO A 148 -10.34 -4.77 -24.15
CA PRO A 148 -10.11 -3.88 -23.01
C PRO A 148 -11.13 -4.10 -21.87
N PRO A 149 -10.78 -3.77 -20.61
CA PRO A 149 -11.75 -3.77 -19.51
C PRO A 149 -12.86 -2.73 -19.75
N GLN A 150 -14.02 -2.95 -19.12
CA GLN A 150 -15.18 -2.06 -19.28
C GLN A 150 -15.01 -0.76 -18.46
N ASP A 151 -14.39 -0.88 -17.29
CA ASP A 151 -14.12 0.23 -16.38
C ASP A 151 -12.94 -0.10 -15.45
N ALA A 152 -12.50 0.87 -14.64
CA ALA A 152 -11.40 0.67 -13.70
C ALA A 152 -11.72 -0.33 -12.58
N ARG A 153 -13.01 -0.57 -12.27
CA ARG A 153 -13.43 -1.50 -11.21
C ARG A 153 -13.44 -2.96 -11.67
N SER A 154 -13.47 -3.18 -12.98
CA SER A 154 -13.48 -4.51 -13.59
C SER A 154 -12.07 -5.02 -13.93
N ILE A 155 -11.00 -4.32 -13.55
CA ILE A 155 -9.61 -4.70 -13.91
C ILE A 155 -9.25 -6.11 -13.40
N VAL A 156 -9.59 -6.46 -12.16
CA VAL A 156 -9.24 -7.78 -11.60
C VAL A 156 -10.01 -8.92 -12.29
N SER A 157 -11.30 -8.71 -12.58
CA SER A 157 -12.12 -9.70 -13.29
C SER A 157 -11.71 -9.82 -14.75
N TRP A 158 -11.41 -8.70 -15.41
CA TRP A 158 -10.84 -8.63 -16.75
C TRP A 158 -9.54 -9.42 -16.84
N ALA A 159 -8.60 -9.17 -15.93
CA ALA A 159 -7.30 -9.84 -15.98
C ALA A 159 -7.42 -11.35 -15.74
N SER A 160 -8.37 -11.78 -14.91
CA SER A 160 -8.67 -13.20 -14.71
C SER A 160 -9.21 -13.86 -15.99
N HIS A 161 -10.06 -13.15 -16.74
CA HIS A 161 -10.57 -13.63 -18.02
C HIS A 161 -9.48 -13.68 -19.10
N ALA A 162 -8.71 -12.60 -19.22
CA ALA A 162 -7.60 -12.49 -20.17
C ALA A 162 -6.54 -13.59 -19.95
N HIS A 163 -6.16 -13.85 -18.69
CA HIS A 163 -5.24 -14.95 -18.36
C HIS A 163 -5.79 -16.31 -18.82
N ALA A 164 -7.08 -16.57 -18.63
CA ALA A 164 -7.69 -17.82 -19.07
C ALA A 164 -7.69 -17.97 -20.61
N GLU A 165 -7.97 -16.89 -21.34
CA GLU A 165 -7.89 -16.89 -22.82
C GLU A 165 -6.46 -17.11 -23.33
N LEU A 166 -5.47 -16.45 -22.70
CA LEU A 166 -4.06 -16.62 -23.03
C LEU A 166 -3.54 -18.03 -22.71
N PHE A 167 -3.99 -18.61 -21.60
CA PHE A 167 -3.68 -20.00 -21.26
C PHE A 167 -4.19 -20.97 -22.33
N VAL A 168 -5.41 -20.77 -22.83
CA VAL A 168 -5.97 -21.57 -23.95
C VAL A 168 -5.20 -21.33 -25.25
N ALA A 169 -4.70 -20.12 -25.49
CA ALA A 169 -3.92 -19.82 -26.69
C ALA A 169 -2.48 -20.38 -26.67
N LEU A 170 -1.95 -20.67 -25.46
CA LEU A 170 -0.61 -21.22 -25.25
C LEU A 170 -0.57 -22.76 -25.17
N GLY A 171 -1.71 -23.40 -24.88
CA GLY A 171 -1.86 -24.86 -24.76
C GLY A 171 -2.30 -25.53 -26.05
#